data_AF-A0A3C0DTK7-F1
#
_entry.id   AF-A0A3C0DTK7-F1
#
_cell.length_a   1.000
_cell.length_b   1.000
_cell.length_c   1.000
_cell.angle_alpha   90.00
_cell.angle_beta   90.00
_cell.angle_gamma   90.00
#
_symmetry.space_group_name_H-M   'P 1'
#
loop_
_entity.id
_entity.type
_entity.pdbx_description
1 polymer ?
#
loop_
_entity_poly.entity_id
_entity_poly.type
_entity_poly.pdbx_seq_one_letter_code
_entity_poly.pdbx_strand_id
1 'polypeptide(L)'
;MAIVELVMTLGMLVLLQAVLGFDNLLYISLESKRAPEPQQSSVRKWGIGIAVGLRVVLLFLLIKMISAFEAIWFTISWEGVFEGAFNLHSIIVLVGGVFILYTAMKEIFHMIAVEDFLSEAKRDSSSAKSVVAKIVFMNAV
;
A
#
# COMPACT_ATOMS: atom_id res chain seq x y z
N MET A 1 -10.26 32.48 0.36
CA MET A 1 -10.99 31.19 0.27
C MET A 1 -10.10 30.11 -0.32
N ALA A 2 -9.58 30.25 -1.54
CA ALA A 2 -8.70 29.25 -2.20
C ALA A 2 -7.42 28.85 -1.44
N ILE A 3 -6.73 29.78 -0.77
CA ILE A 3 -5.51 29.46 0.00
C ILE A 3 -5.84 28.55 1.20
N VAL A 4 -6.97 28.78 1.85
CA VAL A 4 -7.39 28.00 3.01
C VAL A 4 -7.73 26.57 2.58
N GLU A 5 -8.43 26.40 1.46
CA GLU A 5 -8.70 25.08 0.87
C GLU A 5 -7.40 24.35 0.52
N LEU A 6 -6.46 25.02 -0.14
CA LEU A 6 -5.20 24.40 -0.55
C LEU A 6 -4.38 23.89 0.65
N VAL A 7 -4.30 24.70 1.71
CA VAL A 7 -3.61 24.35 2.96
C VAL A 7 -4.31 23.21 3.68
N MET A 8 -5.65 23.21 3.71
CA MET A 8 -6.44 22.13 4.31
C MET A 8 -6.29 20.82 3.55
N THR A 9 -6.36 20.85 2.21
CA THR A 9 -6.14 19.67 1.36
C THR A 9 -4.72 19.13 1.52
N LEU A 10 -3.70 19.99 1.49
CA LEU A 10 -2.32 19.59 1.76
C LEU A 10 -2.16 18.96 3.15
N GLY A 11 -2.75 19.58 4.17
CA GLY A 11 -2.72 19.06 5.54
C GLY A 11 -3.35 17.67 5.63
N MET A 12 -4.52 17.47 5.02
CA MET A 12 -5.21 16.17 5.00
C MET A 12 -4.40 15.11 4.24
N LEU A 13 -3.83 15.45 3.09
CA LEU A 13 -2.98 14.53 2.32
C LEU A 13 -1.73 14.12 3.12
N VAL A 14 -1.07 15.07 3.77
CA VAL A 14 0.11 14.81 4.62
C VAL A 14 -0.26 13.91 5.81
N LEU A 15 -1.40 14.16 6.47
CA LEU A 15 -1.87 13.31 7.57
C LEU A 15 -2.17 11.88 7.11
N LEU A 16 -2.90 11.71 5.99
CA LEU A 16 -3.18 10.39 5.43
C LEU A 16 -1.89 9.64 5.05
N GLN A 17 -0.93 10.34 4.44
CA GLN A 17 0.37 9.75 4.11
C GLN A 17 1.22 9.43 5.35
N ALA A 18 1.09 10.20 6.43
CA ALA A 18 1.74 9.87 7.69
C ALA A 18 1.16 8.60 8.32
N VAL A 19 -0.17 8.45 8.35
CA VAL A 19 -0.84 7.25 8.89
C VAL A 19 -0.50 6.00 8.06
N LEU A 20 -0.66 6.09 6.73
CA LEU A 20 -0.34 4.97 5.83
C LEU A 20 1.17 4.69 5.76
N GLY A 21 2.01 5.73 5.81
CA GLY A 21 3.46 5.60 5.78
C GLY A 21 4.04 5.08 7.08
N PHE A 22 3.36 5.27 8.21
CA PHE A 22 3.79 4.79 9.52
C PHE A 22 3.90 3.27 9.53
N ASP A 23 2.92 2.55 8.98
CA ASP A 23 2.94 1.08 8.93
C ASP A 23 4.13 0.56 8.11
N ASN A 24 4.35 1.14 6.92
CA ASN A 24 5.47 0.79 6.05
C ASN A 24 6.83 1.09 6.71
N LEU A 25 6.98 2.22 7.41
CA LEU A 25 8.20 2.54 8.16
C LEU A 25 8.40 1.63 9.37
N LEU A 26 7.32 1.27 10.07
CA LEU A 26 7.35 0.40 11.23
C LEU A 26 7.84 -0.99 10.85
N TYR A 27 7.31 -1.57 9.76
CA TYR A 27 7.83 -2.83 9.24
C TYR A 27 9.29 -2.75 8.79
N ILE A 28 9.70 -1.69 8.08
CA ILE A 28 11.12 -1.50 7.70
C ILE A 28 12.00 -1.51 8.95
N SER A 29 11.56 -0.84 10.01
CA SER A 29 12.28 -0.80 11.28
C SER A 29 12.35 -2.17 11.97
N LEU A 30 11.30 -2.99 11.88
CA LEU A 30 11.24 -4.33 12.45
C LEU A 30 12.04 -5.35 11.64
N GLU A 31 11.93 -5.35 10.32
CA GLU A 31 12.65 -6.31 9.46
C GLU A 31 14.14 -5.95 9.38
N SER A 32 14.52 -4.66 9.46
CA SER A 32 15.93 -4.26 9.53
C SER A 32 16.65 -4.75 10.78
N LYS A 33 15.95 -4.99 11.90
CA LYS A 33 16.51 -5.61 13.12
C LYS A 33 16.84 -7.09 12.94
N ARG A 34 16.36 -7.73 11.87
CA ARG A 34 16.66 -9.13 11.53
C ARG A 34 17.96 -9.27 10.73
N ALA A 35 18.53 -8.16 10.26
CA ALA A 35 19.84 -8.15 9.63
C ALA A 35 20.95 -8.25 10.69
N PRO A 36 22.16 -8.72 10.33
CA PRO A 36 23.29 -8.77 11.24
C PRO A 36 23.56 -7.41 11.88
N GLU A 37 23.83 -7.37 13.20
CA GLU A 37 24.15 -6.17 14.01
C GLU A 37 24.95 -5.08 13.26
N PRO A 38 26.10 -5.38 12.60
CA PRO A 38 26.88 -4.36 11.90
C PRO A 38 26.20 -3.76 10.67
N GLN A 39 25.18 -4.44 10.09
CA GLN A 39 24.52 -4.05 8.86
C GLN A 39 23.11 -3.46 9.07
N GLN A 40 22.52 -3.57 10.27
CA GLN A 40 21.14 -3.12 10.53
C GLN A 40 20.92 -1.64 10.19
N SER A 41 21.88 -0.76 10.53
CA SER A 41 21.78 0.68 10.26
C SER A 41 21.82 0.99 8.76
N SER A 42 22.66 0.28 8.02
CA SER A 42 22.78 0.40 6.56
C SER A 42 21.54 -0.13 5.86
N VAL A 43 21.05 -1.31 6.27
CA VAL A 43 19.83 -1.93 5.73
C VAL A 43 18.62 -1.02 5.95
N ARG A 44 18.50 -0.37 7.11
CA ARG A 44 17.40 0.57 7.37
C ARG A 44 17.46 1.80 6.46
N LYS A 45 18.64 2.41 6.31
CA LYS A 45 18.83 3.58 5.43
C LYS A 45 18.52 3.25 3.97
N TRP A 46 19.07 2.16 3.47
CA TRP A 46 18.79 1.69 2.10
C TRP A 46 17.33 1.27 1.93
N GLY A 47 16.75 0.59 2.92
CA GLY A 47 15.33 0.19 2.91
C GLY A 47 14.40 1.39 2.83
N ILE A 48 14.62 2.44 3.65
CA ILE A 48 13.83 3.68 3.60
C ILE A 48 14.04 4.40 2.26
N GLY A 49 15.29 4.55 1.80
CA GLY A 49 15.58 5.22 0.54
C GLY A 49 14.92 4.55 -0.67
N ILE A 50 15.01 3.21 -0.75
CA ILE A 50 14.36 2.43 -1.80
C ILE A 50 12.84 2.51 -1.68
N ALA A 51 12.29 2.43 -0.46
CA ALA A 51 10.84 2.49 -0.25
C ALA A 51 10.25 3.84 -0.69
N VAL A 52 10.89 4.95 -0.32
CA VAL A 52 10.47 6.29 -0.74
C VAL A 52 10.63 6.46 -2.25
N GLY A 53 11.76 6.04 -2.81
CA GLY A 53 12.02 6.10 -4.26
C GLY A 53 10.98 5.31 -5.07
N LEU A 54 10.68 4.07 -4.65
CA LEU A 54 9.65 3.23 -5.25
C LEU A 54 8.29 3.92 -5.20
N ARG A 55 7.94 4.57 -4.08
CA ARG A 55 6.67 5.28 -3.93
C ARG A 55 6.52 6.41 -4.94
N VAL A 56 7.58 7.20 -5.15
CA VAL A 56 7.58 8.29 -6.15
C VAL A 56 7.41 7.73 -7.57
N VAL A 57 8.13 6.65 -7.90
CA VAL A 57 8.03 6.00 -9.22
C VAL A 57 6.63 5.43 -9.45
N LEU A 58 6.07 4.71 -8.47
CA LEU A 58 4.73 4.13 -8.55
C LEU A 58 3.66 5.22 -8.68
N LEU A 59 3.77 6.33 -7.93
CA LEU A 59 2.86 7.46 -8.07
C LEU A 59 2.90 8.06 -9.48
N PHE A 60 4.10 8.25 -10.04
CA PHE A 60 4.24 8.80 -11.38
C PHE A 60 3.68 7.85 -12.45
N LEU A 61 3.92 6.55 -12.30
CA LEU A 61 3.34 5.52 -13.15
C LEU A 61 1.81 5.54 -13.06
N LEU A 62 1.25 5.60 -11.85
CA LEU A 62 -0.20 5.63 -11.61
C LEU A 62 -0.83 6.86 -12.27
N ILE A 63 -0.25 8.05 -12.09
CA ILE A 63 -0.72 9.28 -12.74
C ILE A 63 -0.75 9.14 -14.27
N LYS A 64 0.28 8.50 -14.86
CA LYS A 64 0.33 8.25 -16.31
C LYS A 64 -0.67 7.18 -16.77
N MET A 65 -0.94 6.19 -15.94
CA MET A 65 -1.90 5.12 -16.25
C MET A 65 -3.36 5.56 -16.07
N ILE A 66 -3.63 6.55 -15.22
CA ILE A 66 -5.00 7.02 -14.96
C ILE A 66 -5.70 7.46 -16.24
N SER A 67 -5.00 8.15 -17.13
CA SER A 67 -5.55 8.56 -18.43
C SER A 67 -5.87 7.39 -19.35
N ALA A 68 -5.17 6.25 -19.20
CA ALA A 68 -5.46 5.03 -19.95
C ALA A 68 -6.61 4.23 -19.32
N PHE A 69 -6.78 4.30 -18.00
CA PHE A 69 -7.83 3.60 -17.26
C PHE A 69 -9.19 4.32 -17.29
N GLU A 70 -9.18 5.64 -17.42
CA GLU A 70 -10.38 6.47 -17.59
C GLU A 70 -10.90 6.48 -19.04
N ALA A 71 -10.16 5.91 -19.99
CA ALA A 71 -10.64 5.70 -21.35
C ALA A 71 -11.91 4.83 -21.31
N ILE A 72 -13.01 5.39 -21.83
CA ILE A 72 -14.32 4.74 -21.82
C ILE A 72 -14.30 3.61 -22.85
N TRP A 73 -14.46 2.37 -22.41
CA TRP A 73 -14.46 1.20 -23.30
C TRP A 73 -15.88 0.83 -23.75
N PHE A 74 -16.88 0.97 -22.87
CA PHE A 74 -18.28 0.73 -23.20
C PHE A 74 -19.19 1.73 -22.49
N THR A 75 -20.15 2.31 -23.21
CA THR A 75 -21.23 3.13 -22.64
C THR A 75 -22.52 2.32 -22.69
N ILE A 76 -23.10 2.02 -21.53
CA ILE A 76 -24.47 1.49 -21.44
C ILE A 76 -25.36 2.69 -21.10
N SER A 77 -25.98 3.25 -22.12
CA SER A 77 -27.03 4.26 -21.98
C SER A 77 -28.38 3.56 -22.18
N TRP A 78 -28.97 3.04 -21.10
CA TRP A 78 -30.36 2.61 -21.10
C TRP A 78 -31.20 3.77 -20.54
N GLU A 79 -31.70 4.59 -21.48
CA GLU A 79 -32.39 5.85 -21.20
C GLU A 79 -33.53 5.63 -20.20
N GLY A 80 -33.41 6.23 -19.00
CA GLY A 80 -34.45 6.25 -17.98
C GLY A 80 -34.36 5.22 -16.84
N VAL A 81 -33.39 4.29 -16.81
CA VAL A 81 -33.26 3.32 -15.69
C VAL A 81 -31.82 3.08 -15.23
N PHE A 82 -30.84 3.01 -16.14
CA PHE A 82 -29.44 2.75 -15.79
C PHE A 82 -28.50 3.40 -16.81
N GLU A 83 -27.75 4.41 -16.36
CA GLU A 83 -26.67 5.04 -17.12
C GLU A 83 -25.34 4.71 -16.46
N GLY A 84 -24.44 4.07 -17.20
CA GLY A 84 -23.11 3.71 -16.71
C GLY A 84 -22.10 3.65 -17.84
N ALA A 85 -21.04 4.47 -17.72
CA ALA A 85 -19.84 4.30 -18.53
C ALA A 85 -18.97 3.22 -17.88
N PHE A 86 -18.86 2.07 -18.53
CA PHE A 86 -17.97 1.00 -18.12
C PHE A 86 -16.57 1.32 -18.63
N ASN A 87 -15.71 1.77 -17.73
CA ASN A 87 -14.29 1.95 -17.97
C ASN A 87 -13.50 0.86 -17.22
N LEU A 88 -12.23 0.66 -17.61
CA LEU A 88 -11.35 -0.32 -16.98
C LEU A 88 -11.14 0.02 -15.49
N HIS A 89 -11.12 1.32 -15.16
CA HIS A 89 -11.06 1.85 -13.80
C HIS A 89 -12.19 1.26 -12.92
N SER A 90 -13.45 1.34 -13.33
CA SER A 90 -14.60 0.89 -12.55
C SER A 90 -14.53 -0.60 -12.23
N ILE A 91 -14.05 -1.43 -13.17
CA ILE A 91 -13.85 -2.86 -12.95
C ILE A 91 -12.77 -3.10 -11.91
N ILE A 92 -11.62 -2.43 -12.05
CA ILE A 92 -10.49 -2.56 -11.12
C ILE A 92 -10.90 -2.10 -9.71
N VAL A 93 -11.64 -1.01 -9.58
CA VAL A 93 -12.12 -0.51 -8.28
C VAL A 93 -13.12 -1.46 -7.65
N LEU A 94 -14.06 -2.02 -8.43
CA LEU A 94 -15.03 -2.98 -7.91
C LEU A 94 -14.32 -4.26 -7.41
N VAL A 95 -13.46 -4.84 -8.25
CA VAL A 95 -12.73 -6.08 -7.91
C VAL A 95 -11.74 -5.84 -6.77
N GLY A 96 -10.99 -4.73 -6.83
CA GLY A 96 -10.04 -4.34 -5.79
C GLY A 96 -10.73 -4.07 -4.46
N GLY A 97 -11.87 -3.39 -4.45
CA GLY A 97 -12.67 -3.15 -3.25
C GLY A 97 -13.14 -4.44 -2.60
N VAL A 98 -13.69 -5.38 -3.38
CA VAL A 98 -14.09 -6.71 -2.88
C VAL A 98 -12.89 -7.49 -2.34
N PHE A 99 -11.75 -7.45 -3.04
CA PHE A 99 -10.52 -8.12 -2.60
C PHE A 99 -10.00 -7.59 -1.26
N ILE A 100 -10.00 -6.27 -1.06
CA ILE A 100 -9.59 -5.64 0.21
C ILE A 100 -10.54 -6.05 1.33
N LEU A 101 -11.86 -5.95 1.11
CA LEU A 101 -12.86 -6.34 2.11
C LEU A 101 -12.71 -7.80 2.54
N TYR A 102 -12.52 -8.70 1.57
CA TYR A 102 -12.28 -10.11 1.84
C TYR A 102 -11.00 -10.34 2.66
N THR A 103 -9.91 -9.67 2.29
CA THR A 103 -8.61 -9.84 2.95
C THR A 103 -8.63 -9.28 4.36
N ALA A 104 -9.16 -8.07 4.55
CA ALA A 104 -9.33 -7.47 5.87
C ALA A 104 -10.21 -8.34 6.77
N MET A 105 -11.33 -8.85 6.24
CA MET A 105 -12.19 -9.77 6.98
C MET A 105 -11.43 -11.05 7.37
N LYS A 106 -10.67 -11.66 6.44
CA LYS A 106 -9.86 -12.84 6.71
C LYS A 106 -8.78 -12.58 7.77
N GLU A 107 -8.10 -11.44 7.73
CA GLU A 107 -7.11 -11.06 8.74
C GLU A 107 -7.76 -10.86 10.12
N ILE A 108 -8.91 -10.20 10.19
CA ILE A 108 -9.68 -10.04 11.43
C ILE A 108 -10.09 -11.41 11.99
N PHE A 109 -10.63 -12.32 11.15
CA PHE A 109 -10.95 -13.69 11.59
C PHE A 109 -9.72 -14.45 12.07
N HIS A 110 -8.56 -14.27 11.42
CA HIS A 110 -7.33 -14.91 11.84
C HIS A 110 -6.82 -14.36 13.17
N MET A 111 -6.85 -13.04 13.39
CA MET A 111 -6.49 -12.42 14.67
C MET A 111 -7.39 -12.92 15.81
N ILE A 112 -8.69 -13.03 15.57
CA ILE A 112 -9.66 -13.55 16.56
C ILE A 112 -9.46 -15.04 16.83
N ALA A 113 -9.09 -15.83 15.80
CA ALA A 113 -8.84 -17.26 15.95
C ALA A 113 -7.45 -17.60 16.53
N VAL A 114 -6.50 -16.66 16.51
CA VAL A 114 -5.09 -16.85 16.94
C VAL A 114 -4.87 -16.48 18.42
N GLU A 115 -5.92 -16.19 19.19
CA GLU A 115 -5.82 -16.01 20.64
C GLU A 115 -5.25 -17.27 21.38
N ASP A 116 -5.13 -18.43 20.70
CA ASP A 116 -4.69 -19.70 21.32
C ASP A 116 -3.27 -20.20 20.98
N PHE A 117 -2.45 -19.49 20.19
CA PHE A 117 -1.07 -19.95 19.92
C PHE A 117 -0.04 -18.82 19.88
N LEU A 118 0.27 -18.25 21.04
CA LEU A 118 1.56 -17.60 21.30
C LEU A 118 2.66 -18.66 21.45
N SER A 119 2.97 -19.37 20.36
CA SER A 119 4.18 -20.17 20.25
C SER A 119 5.24 -19.34 19.54
N GLU A 120 6.22 -18.93 20.33
CA GLU A 120 7.42 -18.20 19.98
C GLU A 120 8.19 -18.89 18.83
N ALA A 121 7.82 -18.55 17.59
CA ALA A 121 8.54 -19.02 16.41
C ALA A 121 9.88 -18.29 16.33
N LYS A 122 10.94 -19.00 16.76
CA LYS A 122 12.35 -18.67 16.55
C LYS A 122 12.59 -18.43 15.05
N ARG A 123 12.49 -17.17 14.61
CA ARG A 123 12.63 -16.76 13.21
C ARG A 123 14.13 -16.65 12.89
N ASP A 124 14.60 -17.51 11.99
CA ASP A 124 15.98 -17.52 11.50
C ASP A 124 16.45 -16.16 11.00
N SER A 125 17.72 -15.85 11.25
CA SER A 125 18.38 -14.63 10.76
C SER A 125 18.32 -14.59 9.23
N SER A 126 17.55 -13.66 8.70
CA SER A 126 17.39 -13.47 7.26
C SER A 126 18.56 -12.65 6.71
N SER A 127 19.15 -13.10 5.60
CA SER A 127 20.19 -12.35 4.89
C SER A 127 19.71 -10.93 4.55
N ALA A 128 20.61 -9.94 4.62
CA ALA A 128 20.31 -8.53 4.35
C ALA A 128 19.59 -8.31 3.00
N LYS A 129 19.92 -9.10 1.97
CA LYS A 129 19.24 -9.04 0.65
C LYS A 129 17.78 -9.48 0.71
N SER A 130 17.48 -10.51 1.49
CA SER A 130 16.11 -11.02 1.69
C SER A 130 15.26 -10.02 2.48
N VAL A 131 15.85 -9.37 3.50
CA VAL A 131 15.18 -8.30 4.26
C VAL A 131 14.79 -7.13 3.35
N VAL A 132 15.73 -6.66 2.51
CA VAL A 132 15.44 -5.56 1.56
C VAL A 132 14.37 -5.97 0.54
N ALA A 133 14.43 -7.19 0.01
CA ALA A 133 13.41 -7.68 -0.94
C ALA A 133 12.01 -7.72 -0.32
N LYS A 134 11.86 -8.17 0.93
CA LYS A 134 10.57 -8.17 1.64
C LYS A 134 10.05 -6.76 1.90
N ILE A 135 10.93 -5.83 2.27
CA ILE A 135 10.59 -4.41 2.42
C ILE A 135 10.03 -3.85 1.11
N VAL A 136 10.70 -4.13 -0.01
CA VAL A 136 10.27 -3.66 -1.34
C VAL A 136 8.92 -4.27 -1.72
N PHE A 137 8.75 -5.59 -1.52
CA PHE A 137 7.51 -6.28 -1.86
C PHE A 137 6.32 -5.74 -1.07
N MET A 138 6.48 -5.60 0.24
CA MET A 138 5.39 -5.09 1.08
C MET A 138 5.08 -3.61 0.79
N ASN A 139 6.08 -2.78 0.47
CA ASN A 139 5.84 -1.38 0.11
C ASN A 139 5.30 -1.20 -1.33
N ALA A 140 5.29 -2.26 -2.14
CA ALA A 140 4.70 -2.28 -3.48
C ALA A 140 3.24 -2.77 -3.49
N VAL A 141 2.85 -3.51 -2.44
CA VAL A 141 1.48 -3.96 -2.17
C VAL A 141 0.70 -2.85 -1.47
#